data_AF-A0A0A8EUG6-F1
#
_entry.id   AF-A0A0A8EUG6-F1
#
_cell.length_a   1.000
_cell.length_b   1.000
_cell.length_c   1.000
_cell.angle_alpha   90.00
_cell.angle_beta   90.00
_cell.angle_gamma   90.00
#
_symmetry.space_group_name_H-M   'P 1'
#
loop_
_entity.id
_entity.type
_entity.pdbx_description
1 polymer ?
#
loop_
_entity_poly.entity_id
_entity_poly.type
_entity_poly.pdbx_seq_one_letter_code
_entity_poly.pdbx_strand_id
1 'polypeptide(L)'
;MANSKLISAQDMRRAVATDPQFRAPTRPAVCRGLVVVPLPDGILVEGTPSRQVLRGAATRDLVPKLIPLFDGTRELLEIAEQADVPMEHVQQVVALLYTCGLLEEGASATAEGQTAADTDDHAVTFWSRNLDSTRVNRSAVEVVARLENARVTVAGDADHAALVRDGLVEAGVGQVTLIDSKLPDVAPDLLIAVAGDERTDLHPVAAWCAERGVPLLPARLSGTTLDLGPYIDPQFTVSYEEAERQRATGPIPGGPSAMDEGVVRTVAAALIVNQVMAIVGRVGSTSVLRGLVRNDLETWRQTIHVLAPIPDRADGGSALTPAGVPLALAFETSVAFPPRKLINPRDHQVHYKPGNIALQHESKRWPSARTIALPDEGISPQGPLGIAPVRPAEYVELGHLTSLLLRGAGRREDPTPARHVQRWAPTGGNLGSVQLHAIAADVAGLEAGTWGYESAAHQLARLSDAADVMDLGEFDRLGGEGAPAAAIVLTGALARVASKYSAFAWRIVHLDAGVAIAQMCHVARSLGLAPRPLDRWDDLRLAELLDLELDIEPVTGVLLLRPSAEKES
;
A
#
# COMPACT_ATOMS: atom_id res chain seq x y z
N MET A 1 -25.83 -19.62 -1.35
CA MET A 1 -25.20 -20.01 -2.63
C MET A 1 -23.75 -19.55 -2.58
N ALA A 2 -22.82 -20.48 -2.36
CA ALA A 2 -21.39 -20.20 -2.38
C ALA A 2 -20.85 -20.31 -3.82
N ASN A 3 -19.73 -19.64 -4.09
CA ASN A 3 -18.94 -19.61 -5.32
C ASN A 3 -19.34 -18.63 -6.42
N SER A 4 -18.84 -17.39 -6.28
CA SER A 4 -17.87 -16.90 -7.27
C SER A 4 -16.88 -15.95 -6.58
N LYS A 5 -15.79 -16.51 -6.04
CA LYS A 5 -14.62 -15.75 -5.57
C LYS A 5 -13.68 -15.37 -6.72
N LEU A 6 -14.19 -15.23 -7.94
CA LEU A 6 -13.39 -14.98 -9.15
C LEU A 6 -13.97 -13.80 -9.92
N ILE A 7 -13.11 -12.86 -10.30
CA ILE A 7 -13.41 -11.89 -11.34
C ILE A 7 -13.56 -12.72 -12.62
N SER A 8 -14.65 -12.50 -13.37
CA SER A 8 -14.85 -13.22 -14.61
C SER A 8 -13.74 -12.87 -15.61
N ALA A 9 -13.39 -13.79 -16.51
CA ALA A 9 -12.41 -13.51 -17.56
C ALA A 9 -12.80 -12.27 -18.40
N GLN A 10 -14.11 -12.04 -18.58
CA GLN A 10 -14.66 -10.89 -19.28
C GLN A 10 -14.43 -9.58 -18.52
N ASP A 11 -14.61 -9.58 -17.20
CA ASP A 11 -14.35 -8.42 -16.35
C ASP A 11 -12.87 -8.05 -16.31
N MET A 12 -11.99 -9.05 -16.26
CA MET A 12 -10.55 -8.81 -16.30
C MET A 12 -10.11 -8.25 -17.66
N ARG A 13 -10.63 -8.80 -18.76
CA ARG A 13 -10.41 -8.25 -20.11
C ARG A 13 -10.82 -6.78 -20.18
N ARG A 14 -12.02 -6.44 -19.68
CA ARG A 14 -12.50 -5.05 -19.68
C ARG A 14 -11.60 -4.15 -18.86
N ALA A 15 -11.22 -4.57 -17.64
CA ALA A 15 -10.31 -3.80 -16.79
C ALA A 15 -8.98 -3.53 -17.50
N VAL A 16 -8.35 -4.56 -18.07
CA VAL A 16 -7.10 -4.43 -18.85
C VAL A 16 -7.26 -3.51 -20.06
N ALA A 17 -8.43 -3.47 -20.69
CA ALA A 17 -8.69 -2.63 -21.85
C ALA A 17 -9.01 -1.15 -21.51
N THR A 18 -9.58 -0.87 -20.33
CA THR A 18 -10.07 0.47 -19.99
C THR A 18 -9.22 1.21 -18.96
N ASP A 19 -8.50 0.50 -18.10
CA ASP A 19 -7.69 1.12 -17.06
C ASP A 19 -6.32 1.54 -17.65
N PRO A 20 -5.98 2.84 -17.67
CA PRO A 20 -4.73 3.33 -18.27
C PRO A 20 -3.47 2.85 -17.55
N GLN A 21 -3.60 2.27 -16.34
CA GLN A 21 -2.48 1.69 -15.62
C GLN A 21 -2.13 0.28 -16.10
N PHE A 22 -3.02 -0.41 -16.82
CA PHE A 22 -2.69 -1.64 -17.51
C PHE A 22 -2.13 -1.35 -18.91
N ARG A 23 -1.08 -2.09 -19.26
CA ARG A 23 -0.38 -1.99 -20.55
C ARG A 23 -0.13 -3.40 -21.06
N ALA A 24 -1.21 -4.12 -21.35
CA ALA A 24 -1.11 -5.45 -21.95
C ALA A 24 -0.42 -5.37 -23.31
N PRO A 25 0.33 -6.41 -23.70
CA PRO A 25 1.15 -6.35 -24.90
C PRO A 25 0.30 -6.35 -26.17
N THR A 26 0.74 -5.56 -27.15
CA THR A 26 0.14 -5.51 -28.49
C THR A 26 0.58 -6.70 -29.34
N ARG A 27 1.85 -7.10 -29.18
CA ARG A 27 2.47 -8.29 -29.76
C ARG A 27 2.92 -9.18 -28.60
N PRO A 28 2.04 -10.05 -28.07
CA PRO A 28 2.35 -10.84 -26.90
C PRO A 28 3.49 -11.82 -27.17
N ALA A 29 4.50 -11.82 -26.29
CA ALA A 29 5.51 -12.86 -26.19
C ALA A 29 5.40 -13.55 -24.83
N VAL A 30 5.51 -14.88 -24.77
CA VAL A 30 5.68 -15.58 -23.49
C VAL A 30 7.04 -15.21 -22.91
N CYS A 31 7.09 -14.85 -21.63
CA CYS A 31 8.36 -14.56 -20.97
C CYS A 31 9.35 -15.74 -21.13
N ARG A 32 10.62 -15.41 -21.33
CA ARG A 32 11.70 -16.36 -21.59
C ARG A 32 11.94 -17.30 -20.41
N GLY A 33 12.35 -18.52 -20.71
CA GLY A 33 12.75 -19.51 -19.70
C GLY A 33 11.63 -19.96 -18.76
N LEU A 34 10.37 -19.68 -19.06
CA LEU A 34 9.24 -20.23 -18.30
C LEU A 34 9.05 -21.72 -18.59
N VAL A 35 8.65 -22.47 -17.57
CA VAL A 35 8.33 -23.89 -17.68
C VAL A 35 6.83 -24.06 -17.55
N VAL A 36 6.17 -24.53 -18.61
CA VAL A 36 4.72 -24.79 -18.64
C VAL A 36 4.49 -26.29 -18.49
N VAL A 37 3.78 -26.68 -17.43
CA VAL A 37 3.44 -28.07 -17.12
C VAL A 37 1.92 -28.25 -17.27
N PRO A 38 1.47 -29.13 -18.18
CA PRO A 38 0.05 -29.42 -18.33
C PRO A 38 -0.49 -30.18 -17.10
N LEU A 39 -1.70 -29.84 -16.68
CA LEU A 39 -2.46 -30.52 -15.63
C LEU A 39 -3.79 -31.04 -16.20
N PRO A 40 -4.46 -32.03 -15.57
CA PRO A 40 -5.74 -32.54 -16.04
C PRO A 40 -6.84 -31.46 -16.21
N ASP A 41 -6.79 -30.40 -15.41
CA ASP A 41 -7.79 -29.32 -15.37
C ASP A 41 -7.21 -27.92 -15.64
N GLY A 42 -6.00 -27.84 -16.21
CA GLY A 42 -5.37 -26.56 -16.55
C GLY A 42 -3.86 -26.65 -16.77
N ILE A 43 -3.12 -25.63 -16.34
CA ILE A 43 -1.66 -25.57 -16.45
C ILE A 43 -1.01 -25.03 -15.17
N LEU A 44 0.21 -25.48 -14.90
CA LEU A 44 1.13 -24.88 -13.95
C LEU A 44 2.25 -24.20 -14.72
N VAL A 45 2.57 -22.95 -14.36
CA VAL A 45 3.69 -22.22 -14.95
C VAL A 45 4.68 -21.87 -13.84
N GLU A 46 5.92 -22.34 -14.02
CA GLU A 46 7.02 -22.06 -13.12
C GLU A 46 8.01 -21.11 -13.78
N GLY A 47 8.42 -20.10 -13.02
CA GLY A 47 9.59 -19.31 -13.34
C GLY A 47 9.46 -17.81 -13.13
N THR A 48 8.24 -17.33 -13.00
CA THR A 48 7.94 -16.00 -12.46
C THR A 48 8.24 -15.93 -10.96
N PRO A 49 8.31 -14.72 -10.34
CA PRO A 49 8.48 -14.54 -8.90
C PRO A 49 7.49 -15.33 -8.03
N SER A 50 6.30 -15.62 -8.58
CA SER A 50 5.31 -16.50 -7.96
C SER A 50 4.88 -17.57 -8.95
N ARG A 51 4.83 -18.83 -8.48
CA ARG A 51 4.23 -19.95 -9.24
C ARG A 51 2.79 -19.63 -9.63
N GLN A 52 2.44 -19.90 -10.89
CA GLN A 52 1.06 -19.74 -11.37
C GLN A 52 0.41 -21.11 -11.56
N VAL A 53 -0.80 -21.27 -11.01
CA VAL A 53 -1.65 -22.43 -11.27
C VAL A 53 -2.96 -21.91 -11.84
N LEU A 54 -3.16 -22.17 -13.13
CA LEU A 54 -4.32 -21.71 -13.88
C LEU A 54 -5.22 -22.92 -14.12
N ARG A 55 -6.52 -22.81 -13.81
CA ARG A 55 -7.51 -23.89 -13.97
C ARG A 55 -8.67 -23.44 -14.84
N GLY A 56 -9.39 -24.39 -15.40
CA GLY A 56 -10.61 -24.16 -16.18
C GLY A 56 -10.47 -24.55 -17.66
N ALA A 57 -11.62 -24.68 -18.34
CA ALA A 57 -11.68 -25.18 -19.71
C ALA A 57 -10.86 -24.32 -20.70
N ALA A 58 -10.94 -22.99 -20.61
CA ALA A 58 -10.13 -22.10 -21.45
C ALA A 58 -8.62 -22.30 -21.23
N THR A 59 -8.19 -22.51 -20.00
CA THR A 59 -6.80 -22.78 -19.67
C THR A 59 -6.32 -24.14 -20.17
N ARG A 60 -7.20 -25.15 -20.17
CA ARG A 60 -6.89 -26.49 -20.66
C ARG A 60 -6.86 -26.56 -22.19
N ASP A 61 -7.81 -25.90 -22.85
CA ASP A 61 -8.06 -26.11 -24.29
C ASP A 61 -7.51 -24.97 -25.15
N LEU A 62 -7.63 -23.72 -24.70
CA LEU A 62 -7.33 -22.54 -25.51
C LEU A 62 -5.90 -22.02 -25.28
N VAL A 63 -5.44 -21.96 -24.02
CA VAL A 63 -4.10 -21.44 -23.70
C VAL A 63 -2.98 -22.26 -24.38
N PRO A 64 -3.00 -23.61 -24.39
CA PRO A 64 -1.95 -24.38 -25.08
C PRO A 64 -1.94 -24.19 -26.59
N LYS A 65 -3.10 -23.87 -27.19
CA LYS A 65 -3.22 -23.55 -28.62
C LYS A 65 -2.62 -22.18 -28.96
N LEU A 66 -2.76 -21.21 -28.06
CA LEU A 66 -2.31 -19.82 -28.28
C LEU A 66 -0.86 -19.57 -27.85
N ILE A 67 -0.35 -20.25 -26.82
CA ILE A 67 1.04 -20.08 -26.32
C ILE A 67 2.09 -20.13 -27.44
N PRO A 68 2.06 -21.09 -28.40
CA PRO A 68 3.05 -21.14 -29.48
C PRO A 68 3.01 -19.95 -30.44
N LEU A 69 1.90 -19.19 -30.46
CA LEU A 69 1.72 -18.00 -31.30
C LEU A 69 2.12 -16.72 -30.57
N PHE A 70 2.30 -16.77 -29.25
CA PHE A 70 2.79 -15.67 -28.43
C PHE A 70 4.32 -15.63 -28.46
N ASP A 71 4.86 -15.34 -29.63
CA ASP A 71 6.30 -15.22 -29.90
C ASP A 71 6.78 -13.75 -30.02
N GLY A 72 5.87 -12.79 -29.81
CA GLY A 72 6.17 -11.36 -29.91
C GLY A 72 6.25 -10.81 -31.33
N THR A 73 6.01 -11.62 -32.37
CA THR A 73 6.12 -11.18 -33.77
C THR A 73 4.78 -10.76 -34.39
N ARG A 74 3.67 -11.20 -33.79
CA ARG A 74 2.31 -11.03 -34.34
C ARG A 74 1.43 -10.16 -33.47
N GLU A 75 0.56 -9.38 -34.09
CA GLU A 75 -0.52 -8.65 -33.41
C GLU A 75 -1.70 -9.57 -33.08
N LEU A 76 -2.57 -9.12 -32.16
CA LEU A 76 -3.69 -9.93 -31.67
C LEU A 76 -4.65 -10.40 -32.78
N LEU A 77 -4.81 -9.62 -33.85
CA LEU A 77 -5.67 -9.98 -34.98
C LEU A 77 -5.08 -11.13 -35.79
N GLU A 78 -3.78 -11.07 -36.08
CA GLU A 78 -3.06 -12.12 -36.81
C GLU A 78 -3.06 -13.43 -36.01
N ILE A 79 -2.91 -13.35 -34.69
CA ILE A 79 -3.02 -14.51 -33.79
C ILE A 79 -4.43 -15.11 -33.83
N ALA A 80 -5.47 -14.27 -33.80
CA ALA A 80 -6.86 -14.72 -33.86
C ALA A 80 -7.17 -15.45 -35.18
N GLU A 81 -6.71 -14.90 -36.31
CA GLU A 81 -6.87 -15.49 -37.64
C GLU A 81 -6.11 -16.81 -37.77
N GLN A 82 -4.83 -16.84 -37.38
CA GLN A 82 -4.00 -18.04 -37.48
C GLN A 82 -4.48 -19.16 -36.55
N ALA A 83 -4.97 -18.80 -35.36
CA ALA A 83 -5.50 -19.78 -34.42
C ALA A 83 -6.92 -20.24 -34.77
N ASP A 84 -7.63 -19.57 -35.68
CA ASP A 84 -9.08 -19.76 -35.89
C ASP A 84 -9.84 -19.65 -34.54
N VAL A 85 -9.64 -18.51 -33.87
CA VAL A 85 -10.23 -18.20 -32.55
C VAL A 85 -10.80 -16.79 -32.58
N PRO A 86 -12.02 -16.55 -32.04
CA PRO A 86 -12.56 -15.19 -31.94
C PRO A 86 -11.62 -14.24 -31.20
N MET A 87 -11.44 -13.03 -31.74
CA MET A 87 -10.59 -11.98 -31.14
C MET A 87 -10.87 -11.75 -29.65
N GLU A 88 -12.13 -11.80 -29.22
CA GLU A 88 -12.48 -11.64 -27.81
C GLU A 88 -11.84 -12.72 -26.92
N HIS A 89 -11.78 -13.98 -27.37
CA HIS A 89 -11.16 -15.06 -26.61
C HIS A 89 -9.63 -14.90 -26.56
N VAL A 90 -9.00 -14.42 -27.63
CA VAL A 90 -7.57 -14.06 -27.62
C VAL A 90 -7.30 -12.95 -26.59
N GLN A 91 -8.11 -11.89 -26.59
CA GLN A 91 -8.01 -10.80 -25.62
C GLN A 91 -8.21 -11.28 -24.17
N GLN A 92 -9.12 -12.22 -23.92
CA GLN A 92 -9.32 -12.82 -22.60
C GLN A 92 -8.08 -13.61 -22.14
N VAL A 93 -7.47 -14.39 -23.03
CA VAL A 93 -6.25 -15.15 -22.72
C VAL A 93 -5.08 -14.21 -22.49
N VAL A 94 -4.91 -13.17 -23.31
CA VAL A 94 -3.87 -12.15 -23.11
C VAL A 94 -4.05 -11.44 -21.78
N ALA A 95 -5.28 -11.01 -21.44
CA ALA A 95 -5.55 -10.39 -20.14
C ALA A 95 -5.21 -11.33 -18.98
N LEU A 96 -5.60 -12.61 -19.06
CA LEU A 96 -5.27 -13.62 -18.05
C LEU A 96 -3.75 -13.76 -17.88
N LEU A 97 -3.03 -14.10 -18.95
CA LEU A 97 -1.59 -14.37 -18.88
C LEU A 97 -0.78 -13.12 -18.51
N TYR A 98 -1.16 -11.94 -19.02
CA TYR A 98 -0.60 -10.66 -18.63
C TYR A 98 -0.77 -10.40 -17.13
N THR A 99 -1.98 -10.60 -16.58
CA THR A 99 -2.24 -10.41 -15.14
C THR A 99 -1.51 -11.42 -14.26
N CYS A 100 -1.14 -12.57 -14.82
CA CYS A 100 -0.29 -13.58 -14.18
C CYS A 100 1.22 -13.33 -14.34
N GLY A 101 1.62 -12.28 -15.08
CA GLY A 101 3.02 -11.94 -15.30
C GLY A 101 3.74 -12.82 -16.29
N LEU A 102 3.01 -13.49 -17.19
CA LEU A 102 3.54 -14.50 -18.10
C LEU A 102 3.83 -13.97 -19.51
N LEU A 103 3.47 -12.72 -19.79
CA LEU A 103 3.64 -12.09 -21.09
C LEU A 103 4.52 -10.85 -21.00
N GLU A 104 5.30 -10.63 -22.06
CA GLU A 104 6.02 -9.41 -22.35
C GLU A 104 5.65 -8.86 -23.74
N GLU A 105 6.03 -7.63 -24.03
CA GLU A 105 5.87 -7.01 -25.35
C GLU A 105 6.96 -7.48 -26.31
N GLY A 106 6.54 -7.93 -27.48
CA GLY A 106 7.43 -8.28 -28.58
C GLY A 106 8.06 -7.05 -29.24
N ALA A 107 9.19 -7.25 -29.92
CA ALA A 107 9.87 -6.17 -30.61
C ALA A 107 8.99 -5.57 -31.72
N SER A 108 8.94 -4.24 -31.80
CA SER A 108 8.48 -3.60 -33.04
C SER A 108 9.48 -3.94 -34.15
N ALA A 109 9.01 -4.25 -35.35
CA ALA A 109 9.86 -4.37 -36.54
C ALA A 109 10.49 -2.99 -36.86
N THR A 110 11.51 -2.59 -36.10
CA THR A 110 12.35 -1.46 -36.44
C THR A 110 13.48 -1.94 -37.34
N ALA A 111 13.66 -1.23 -38.44
CA ALA A 111 14.60 -1.50 -39.50
C ALA A 111 16.04 -1.36 -39.00
N GLU A 112 16.60 -2.46 -38.53
CA GLU A 112 18.01 -2.86 -38.66
C GLU A 112 18.12 -4.23 -38.00
N GLY A 113 18.40 -5.24 -38.84
CA GLY A 113 18.37 -6.66 -38.49
C GLY A 113 19.51 -7.05 -37.55
N GLN A 114 19.39 -6.67 -36.29
CA GLN A 114 20.07 -7.21 -35.12
C GLN A 114 19.29 -6.76 -33.88
N THR A 115 18.27 -7.52 -33.49
CA THR A 115 17.79 -7.42 -32.12
C THR A 115 18.88 -7.99 -31.23
N ALA A 116 19.36 -7.25 -30.22
CA ALA A 116 20.26 -7.72 -29.16
C ALA A 116 19.64 -8.84 -28.27
N ALA A 117 18.66 -9.56 -28.82
CA ALA A 117 17.70 -10.45 -28.18
C ALA A 117 17.87 -11.92 -28.62
N ASP A 118 18.85 -12.19 -29.49
CA ASP A 118 19.14 -13.49 -30.13
C ASP A 118 20.21 -14.32 -29.41
N THR A 119 20.74 -13.83 -28.29
CA THR A 119 21.67 -14.58 -27.44
C THR A 119 20.91 -15.29 -26.33
N ASP A 120 21.28 -16.55 -26.06
CA ASP A 120 20.98 -17.33 -24.84
C ASP A 120 21.61 -16.65 -23.60
N ASP A 121 21.30 -15.37 -23.40
CA ASP A 121 21.78 -14.57 -22.29
C ASP A 121 20.92 -14.89 -21.05
N HIS A 122 21.56 -15.49 -20.06
CA HIS A 122 20.96 -15.82 -18.78
C HIS A 122 20.40 -14.57 -18.06
N ALA A 123 21.03 -13.41 -18.23
CA ALA A 123 20.55 -12.15 -17.64
C ALA A 123 19.24 -11.71 -18.30
N VAL A 124 19.16 -11.71 -19.64
CA VAL A 124 17.93 -11.36 -20.37
C VAL A 124 16.78 -12.31 -20.00
N THR A 125 17.08 -13.60 -19.85
CA THR A 125 16.10 -14.59 -19.37
C THR A 125 15.62 -14.26 -17.96
N PHE A 126 16.54 -13.91 -17.05
CA PHE A 126 16.19 -13.49 -15.68
C PHE A 126 15.31 -12.22 -15.69
N TRP A 127 15.62 -11.22 -16.51
CA TRP A 127 14.83 -9.99 -16.60
C TRP A 127 13.43 -10.26 -17.12
N SER A 128 13.29 -11.02 -18.21
CA SER A 128 12.01 -11.41 -18.80
C SER A 128 11.09 -12.08 -17.77
N ARG A 129 11.63 -13.02 -16.99
CA ARG A 129 10.90 -13.72 -15.91
C ARG A 129 10.42 -12.80 -14.80
N ASN A 130 11.13 -11.69 -14.58
CA ASN A 130 10.89 -10.78 -13.47
C ASN A 130 10.21 -9.46 -13.87
N LEU A 131 9.86 -9.23 -15.14
CA LEU A 131 9.19 -7.98 -15.59
C LEU A 131 7.95 -7.64 -14.78
N ASP A 132 7.16 -8.68 -14.46
CA ASP A 132 5.93 -8.51 -13.71
C ASP A 132 6.18 -7.90 -12.33
N SER A 133 7.36 -8.06 -11.72
CA SER A 133 7.70 -7.53 -10.38
C SER A 133 7.46 -6.02 -10.24
N THR A 134 7.61 -5.26 -11.33
CA THR A 134 7.37 -3.81 -11.35
C THR A 134 6.36 -3.38 -12.40
N ARG A 135 6.35 -4.03 -13.58
CA ARG A 135 5.66 -3.58 -14.81
C ARG A 135 6.02 -2.18 -15.29
N VAL A 136 7.20 -1.70 -14.90
CA VAL A 136 7.75 -0.45 -15.43
C VAL A 136 8.22 -0.64 -16.87
N ASN A 137 8.88 -1.77 -17.12
CA ASN A 137 9.36 -2.18 -18.43
C ASN A 137 8.36 -3.15 -19.07
N ARG A 138 8.14 -3.03 -20.37
CA ARG A 138 7.23 -3.88 -21.15
C ARG A 138 7.90 -5.15 -21.65
N SER A 139 9.23 -5.14 -21.78
CA SER A 139 10.03 -6.26 -22.26
C SER A 139 11.41 -6.30 -21.61
N ALA A 140 12.09 -7.44 -21.68
CA ALA A 140 13.46 -7.57 -21.19
C ALA A 140 14.44 -6.64 -21.95
N VAL A 141 14.15 -6.34 -23.23
CA VAL A 141 14.95 -5.39 -24.03
C VAL A 141 14.91 -3.99 -23.44
N GLU A 142 13.74 -3.54 -22.95
CA GLU A 142 13.63 -2.25 -22.26
C GLU A 142 14.44 -2.21 -20.94
N VAL A 143 14.57 -3.35 -20.24
CA VAL A 143 15.44 -3.45 -19.06
C VAL A 143 16.90 -3.29 -19.46
N VAL A 144 17.37 -3.99 -20.49
CA VAL A 144 18.74 -3.89 -21.00
C VAL A 144 19.06 -2.45 -21.41
N ALA A 145 18.21 -1.84 -22.25
CA ALA A 145 18.41 -0.47 -22.70
C ALA A 145 18.44 0.53 -21.51
N ARG A 146 17.64 0.30 -20.48
CA ARG A 146 17.65 1.12 -19.26
C ARG A 146 18.96 1.00 -18.49
N LEU A 147 19.52 -0.21 -18.38
CA LEU A 147 20.78 -0.46 -17.70
C LEU A 147 21.98 0.10 -18.47
N GLU A 148 21.99 -0.05 -19.80
CA GLU A 148 23.02 0.51 -20.69
C GLU A 148 23.07 2.04 -20.64
N ASN A 149 21.93 2.69 -20.40
CA ASN A 149 21.86 4.15 -20.27
C ASN A 149 22.08 4.66 -18.84
N ALA A 150 22.25 3.78 -17.86
CA ALA A 150 22.38 4.17 -16.46
C ALA A 150 23.80 4.58 -16.08
N ARG A 151 23.88 5.59 -15.20
CA ARG A 151 25.13 6.12 -14.66
C ARG A 151 25.18 5.89 -13.16
N VAL A 152 26.10 5.03 -12.74
CA VAL A 152 26.27 4.64 -11.34
C VAL A 152 27.68 4.99 -10.88
N THR A 153 27.78 5.55 -9.68
CA THR A 153 29.08 5.80 -9.03
C THR A 153 29.21 4.92 -7.79
N VAL A 154 30.35 4.26 -7.62
CA VAL A 154 30.70 3.49 -6.43
C VAL A 154 31.82 4.22 -5.70
N ALA A 155 31.62 4.49 -4.41
CA ALA A 155 32.58 5.16 -3.54
C ALA A 155 32.89 4.29 -2.32
N GLY A 156 34.11 4.37 -1.78
CA GLY A 156 34.49 3.73 -0.53
C GLY A 156 35.68 2.78 -0.66
N ASP A 157 35.76 1.78 0.23
CA ASP A 157 36.94 0.94 0.38
C ASP A 157 37.32 0.22 -0.91
N ALA A 158 38.56 0.41 -1.38
CA ALA A 158 39.00 0.03 -2.72
C ALA A 158 38.64 -1.42 -3.11
N ASP A 159 38.89 -2.39 -2.21
CA ASP A 159 38.62 -3.81 -2.48
C ASP A 159 37.11 -4.11 -2.59
N HIS A 160 36.29 -3.52 -1.71
CA HIS A 160 34.85 -3.75 -1.71
C HIS A 160 34.16 -3.00 -2.86
N ALA A 161 34.55 -1.75 -3.06
CA ALA A 161 34.02 -0.89 -4.10
C ALA A 161 34.40 -1.38 -5.51
N ALA A 162 35.60 -1.95 -5.68
CA ALA A 162 36.00 -2.59 -6.94
C ALA A 162 35.12 -3.80 -7.29
N LEU A 163 34.85 -4.69 -6.33
CA LEU A 163 33.97 -5.86 -6.54
C LEU A 163 32.55 -5.44 -6.94
N VAL A 164 32.00 -4.42 -6.27
CA VAL A 164 30.68 -3.88 -6.64
C VAL A 164 30.71 -3.27 -8.03
N ARG A 165 31.76 -2.49 -8.37
CA ARG A 165 31.92 -1.90 -9.71
C ARG A 165 31.98 -2.97 -10.78
N ASP A 166 32.81 -4.01 -10.59
CA ASP A 166 32.98 -5.09 -11.57
C ASP A 166 31.67 -5.85 -11.77
N GLY A 167 30.96 -6.18 -10.69
CA GLY A 167 29.66 -6.83 -10.78
C GLY A 167 28.58 -5.99 -11.47
N LEU A 168 28.60 -4.66 -11.33
CA LEU A 168 27.68 -3.77 -12.05
C LEU A 168 27.98 -3.71 -13.55
N VAL A 169 29.26 -3.68 -13.93
CA VAL A 169 29.68 -3.73 -15.34
C VAL A 169 29.29 -5.06 -15.96
N GLU A 170 29.55 -6.18 -15.28
CA GLU A 170 29.16 -7.52 -15.73
C GLU A 170 27.63 -7.67 -15.86
N ALA A 171 26.88 -7.01 -14.97
CA ALA A 171 25.42 -6.98 -15.03
C ALA A 171 24.84 -6.07 -16.13
N GLY A 172 25.68 -5.37 -16.90
CA GLY A 172 25.28 -4.57 -18.06
C GLY A 172 24.98 -3.09 -17.76
N VAL A 173 25.44 -2.54 -16.64
CA VAL A 173 25.33 -1.09 -16.38
C VAL A 173 26.32 -0.34 -17.26
N GLY A 174 25.83 0.59 -18.09
CA GLY A 174 26.65 1.18 -19.15
C GLY A 174 27.74 2.14 -18.66
N GLN A 175 27.51 2.89 -17.58
CA GLN A 175 28.52 3.79 -17.01
C GLN A 175 28.67 3.55 -15.51
N VAL A 176 29.75 2.89 -15.11
CA VAL A 176 30.10 2.66 -13.70
C VAL A 176 31.42 3.34 -13.38
N THR A 177 31.40 4.34 -12.50
CA THR A 177 32.60 5.07 -12.05
C THR A 177 32.98 4.67 -10.64
N LEU A 178 34.23 4.25 -10.43
CA LEU A 178 34.80 4.03 -9.10
C LEU A 178 35.51 5.30 -8.63
N ILE A 179 35.18 5.76 -7.43
CA ILE A 179 35.85 6.90 -6.79
C ILE A 179 36.41 6.49 -5.43
N ASP A 180 37.61 6.98 -5.13
CA ASP A 180 38.25 6.80 -3.83
C ASP A 180 37.86 7.99 -2.93
N SER A 181 38.42 9.18 -3.23
CA SER A 181 38.24 10.39 -2.41
C SER A 181 37.78 11.62 -3.20
N LYS A 182 38.01 11.66 -4.52
CA LYS A 182 37.52 12.76 -5.36
C LYS A 182 36.06 12.51 -5.75
N LEU A 183 35.17 13.37 -5.26
CA LEU A 183 33.75 13.37 -5.60
C LEU A 183 33.55 13.68 -7.10
N PRO A 184 32.50 13.13 -7.74
CA PRO A 184 32.35 13.20 -9.18
C PRO A 184 31.94 14.61 -9.63
N ASP A 185 32.43 15.02 -10.80
CA ASP A 185 32.10 16.32 -11.39
C ASP A 185 30.68 16.33 -12.00
N VAL A 186 30.20 15.16 -12.45
CA VAL A 186 28.86 14.95 -13.03
C VAL A 186 28.02 14.10 -12.09
N ALA A 187 26.77 14.51 -11.85
CA ALA A 187 25.83 13.77 -11.02
C ALA A 187 25.43 12.42 -11.66
N PRO A 188 25.66 11.27 -10.97
CA PRO A 188 25.15 9.97 -11.40
C PRO A 188 23.64 9.85 -11.12
N ASP A 189 23.02 8.79 -11.64
CA ASP A 189 21.62 8.47 -11.37
C ASP A 189 21.46 7.80 -9.99
N LEU A 190 22.51 7.12 -9.51
CA LEU A 190 22.63 6.54 -8.17
C LEU A 190 24.09 6.51 -7.74
N LEU A 191 24.36 6.89 -6.48
CA LEU A 191 25.67 6.72 -5.86
C LEU A 191 25.60 5.62 -4.79
N ILE A 192 26.56 4.70 -4.79
CA ILE A 192 26.69 3.61 -3.83
C ILE A 192 27.91 3.89 -2.96
N ALA A 193 27.73 3.96 -1.64
CA ALA A 193 28.82 4.19 -0.70
C ALA A 193 29.07 2.92 0.10
N VAL A 194 30.23 2.29 -0.10
CA VAL A 194 30.57 0.98 0.44
C VAL A 194 31.67 1.10 1.51
N ALA A 195 31.35 0.71 2.74
CA ALA A 195 32.29 0.60 3.83
C ALA A 195 32.52 -0.88 4.19
N GLY A 196 33.77 -1.30 4.24
CA GLY A 196 34.23 -2.62 4.67
C GLY A 196 34.47 -2.75 6.17
N ASP A 197 34.46 -1.62 6.90
CA ASP A 197 34.54 -1.58 8.36
C ASP A 197 33.72 -0.42 8.96
N GLU A 198 33.70 -0.30 10.29
CA GLU A 198 33.01 0.80 11.01
C GLU A 198 33.81 2.11 11.05
N ARG A 199 35.08 2.12 10.61
CA ARG A 199 35.96 3.30 10.61
C ARG A 199 35.84 4.11 9.34
N THR A 200 35.46 3.49 8.22
CA THR A 200 35.23 4.19 6.95
C THR A 200 34.09 5.19 7.09
N ASP A 201 34.43 6.48 6.93
CA ASP A 201 33.52 7.61 7.03
C ASP A 201 32.84 7.89 5.69
N LEU A 202 31.52 7.67 5.62
CA LEU A 202 30.72 7.93 4.43
C LEU A 202 30.02 9.30 4.46
N HIS A 203 30.17 10.10 5.53
CA HIS A 203 29.50 11.40 5.66
C HIS A 203 29.87 12.38 4.52
N PRO A 204 31.14 12.50 4.06
CA PRO A 204 31.47 13.42 2.97
C PRO A 204 30.72 13.10 1.67
N VAL A 205 30.59 11.80 1.35
CA VAL A 205 29.87 11.31 0.17
C VAL A 205 28.37 11.57 0.33
N ALA A 206 27.82 11.33 1.51
CA ALA A 206 26.41 11.56 1.80
C ALA A 206 26.03 13.04 1.74
N ALA A 207 26.86 13.94 2.28
CA ALA A 207 26.67 15.38 2.22
C ALA A 207 26.66 15.87 0.77
N TRP A 208 27.60 15.40 -0.06
CA TRP A 208 27.64 15.73 -1.48
C TRP A 208 26.39 15.28 -2.23
N CYS A 209 25.87 14.08 -1.92
CA CYS A 209 24.63 13.56 -2.49
C CYS A 209 23.43 14.42 -2.11
N ALA A 210 23.32 14.80 -0.83
CA ALA A 210 22.26 15.64 -0.31
C ALA A 210 22.25 17.02 -0.98
N GLU A 211 23.41 17.67 -1.10
CA GLU A 211 23.57 18.98 -1.74
C GLU A 211 23.13 19.00 -3.21
N ARG A 212 23.28 17.87 -3.92
CA ARG A 212 23.02 17.76 -5.37
C ARG A 212 21.74 17.02 -5.71
N GLY A 213 20.99 16.55 -4.71
CA GLY A 213 19.79 15.75 -4.93
C GLY A 213 20.07 14.40 -5.59
N VAL A 214 21.27 13.85 -5.40
CA VAL A 214 21.66 12.54 -5.94
C VAL A 214 21.23 11.46 -4.94
N PRO A 215 20.51 10.41 -5.37
CA PRO A 215 20.19 9.30 -4.49
C PRO A 215 21.42 8.54 -4.03
N LEU A 216 21.41 8.11 -2.77
CA LEU A 216 22.50 7.38 -2.13
C LEU A 216 22.02 5.99 -1.69
N LEU A 217 22.83 4.97 -1.93
CA LEU A 217 22.69 3.64 -1.33
C LEU A 217 23.92 3.34 -0.48
N PRO A 218 23.87 3.54 0.85
CA PRO A 218 24.95 3.15 1.74
C PRO A 218 24.96 1.63 1.94
N ALA A 219 26.15 1.06 2.07
CA ALA A 219 26.38 -0.34 2.37
C ALA A 219 27.55 -0.46 3.35
N ARG A 220 27.36 -1.18 4.45
CA ARG A 220 28.41 -1.44 5.44
C ARG A 220 28.54 -2.94 5.71
N LEU A 221 29.73 -3.47 5.50
CA LEU A 221 30.09 -4.84 5.86
C LEU A 221 30.84 -4.80 7.20
N SER A 222 30.46 -5.67 8.13
CA SER A 222 31.11 -5.83 9.44
C SER A 222 31.14 -7.30 9.82
N GLY A 223 32.32 -7.92 9.69
CA GLY A 223 32.44 -9.37 9.76
C GLY A 223 31.58 -10.04 8.69
N THR A 224 30.64 -10.89 9.10
CA THR A 224 29.68 -11.56 8.22
C THR A 224 28.35 -10.83 8.07
N THR A 225 28.22 -9.61 8.60
CA THR A 225 26.95 -8.86 8.52
C THR A 225 27.04 -7.72 7.53
N LEU A 226 26.13 -7.73 6.55
CA LEU A 226 25.94 -6.67 5.57
C LEU A 226 24.70 -5.85 5.92
N ASP A 227 24.92 -4.60 6.29
CA ASP A 227 23.90 -3.55 6.37
C ASP A 227 23.80 -2.85 5.01
N LEU A 228 22.66 -2.96 4.33
CA LEU A 228 22.43 -2.38 3.02
C LEU A 228 21.23 -1.42 3.03
N GLY A 229 21.45 -0.19 2.62
CA GLY A 229 20.46 0.87 2.61
C GLY A 229 20.30 1.59 3.95
N PRO A 230 19.18 2.31 4.17
CA PRO A 230 18.06 2.44 3.22
C PRO A 230 18.48 3.13 1.93
N TYR A 231 17.68 2.97 0.87
CA TYR A 231 17.79 3.87 -0.27
C TYR A 231 17.44 5.30 0.18
N ILE A 232 18.40 6.21 0.05
CA ILE A 232 18.28 7.60 0.47
C ILE A 232 17.98 8.46 -0.76
N ASP A 233 16.77 9.00 -0.82
CA ASP A 233 16.39 10.09 -1.69
C ASP A 233 16.43 11.41 -0.90
N PRO A 234 17.34 12.34 -1.21
CA PRO A 234 17.49 13.58 -0.46
C PRO A 234 16.22 14.44 -0.34
N GLN A 235 15.22 14.22 -1.20
CA GLN A 235 13.97 14.98 -1.20
C GLN A 235 12.82 14.30 -0.45
N PHE A 236 12.94 13.01 -0.14
CA PHE A 236 11.77 12.21 0.24
C PHE A 236 11.99 11.25 1.42
N THR A 237 13.18 10.66 1.56
CA THR A 237 13.45 9.68 2.61
C THR A 237 14.23 10.30 3.77
N VAL A 238 14.54 9.49 4.79
CA VAL A 238 15.49 9.87 5.85
C VAL A 238 16.83 10.30 5.28
N SER A 239 17.49 11.23 5.98
CA SER A 239 18.87 11.60 5.71
C SER A 239 19.85 10.49 6.12
N TYR A 240 21.08 10.57 5.61
CA TYR A 240 22.14 9.63 6.00
C TYR A 240 22.47 9.71 7.49
N GLU A 241 22.48 10.91 8.08
CA GLU A 241 22.76 11.11 9.51
C GLU A 241 21.70 10.45 10.39
N GLU A 242 20.41 10.63 10.04
CA GLU A 242 19.30 9.97 10.75
C GLU A 242 19.35 8.45 10.60
N ALA A 243 19.74 7.97 9.42
CA ALA A 243 19.87 6.54 9.14
C ALA A 243 21.00 5.91 9.95
N GLU A 244 22.19 6.52 9.96
CA GLU A 244 23.34 6.04 10.74
C GLU A 244 23.07 6.08 12.25
N ARG A 245 22.45 7.16 12.75
CA ARG A 245 22.08 7.26 14.16
C ARG A 245 21.18 6.11 14.58
N GLN A 246 20.18 5.76 13.77
CA GLN A 246 19.30 4.62 14.03
C GLN A 246 20.01 3.28 13.88
N ARG A 247 20.81 3.10 12.83
CA ARG A 247 21.62 1.88 12.61
C ARG A 247 22.50 1.56 13.82
N ALA A 248 23.16 2.58 14.37
CA ALA A 248 24.06 2.45 15.52
C ALA A 248 23.35 2.03 16.82
N THR A 249 22.02 2.17 16.91
CA THR A 249 21.24 1.64 18.05
C THR A 249 20.93 0.15 17.95
N GLY A 250 21.09 -0.43 16.75
CA GLY A 250 20.91 -1.85 16.53
C GLY A 250 22.02 -2.67 17.21
N PRO A 251 21.79 -3.97 17.46
CA PRO A 251 22.84 -4.84 18.00
C PRO A 251 24.06 -4.80 17.09
N ILE A 252 25.25 -4.66 17.69
CA ILE A 252 26.52 -4.71 16.98
C ILE A 252 26.70 -6.14 16.46
N PRO A 253 26.88 -6.34 15.16
CA PRO A 253 27.16 -7.66 14.65
C PRO A 253 28.55 -8.13 15.12
N GLY A 254 28.67 -9.33 15.65
CA GLY A 254 29.99 -9.87 16.00
C GLY A 254 29.99 -11.11 16.87
N GLY A 255 30.25 -12.26 16.23
CA GLY A 255 30.95 -13.41 16.80
C GLY A 255 32.09 -13.82 15.86
N PRO A 256 33.07 -14.62 16.30
CA PRO A 256 34.06 -15.18 15.39
C PRO A 256 33.36 -16.02 14.31
N SER A 257 33.63 -15.71 13.04
CA SER A 257 33.07 -16.46 11.91
C SER A 257 34.07 -17.48 11.39
N ALA A 258 33.56 -18.63 10.93
CA ALA A 258 34.36 -19.63 10.22
C ALA A 258 34.40 -19.38 8.69
N MET A 259 33.65 -18.38 8.19
CA MET A 259 33.60 -18.09 6.76
C MET A 259 34.90 -17.44 6.26
N ASP A 260 35.30 -17.82 5.04
CA ASP A 260 36.38 -17.15 4.33
C ASP A 260 36.01 -15.71 3.99
N GLU A 261 36.91 -14.78 4.32
CA GLU A 261 36.67 -13.34 4.15
C GLU A 261 36.44 -12.96 2.67
N GLY A 262 37.14 -13.62 1.74
CA GLY A 262 36.95 -13.41 0.30
C GLY A 262 35.56 -13.82 -0.18
N VAL A 263 35.05 -14.94 0.33
CA VAL A 263 33.67 -15.39 0.08
C VAL A 263 32.66 -14.38 0.62
N VAL A 264 32.85 -13.91 1.85
CA VAL A 264 31.98 -12.91 2.49
C VAL A 264 31.90 -11.63 1.65
N ARG A 265 33.06 -11.09 1.22
CA ARG A 265 33.11 -9.90 0.37
C ARG A 265 32.42 -10.10 -0.97
N THR A 266 32.61 -11.26 -1.61
CA THR A 266 32.00 -11.59 -2.90
C THR A 266 30.46 -11.66 -2.79
N VAL A 267 29.96 -12.35 -1.77
CA VAL A 267 28.51 -12.45 -1.51
C VAL A 267 27.94 -11.08 -1.18
N ALA A 268 28.62 -10.29 -0.36
CA ALA A 268 28.18 -8.93 -0.02
C ALA A 268 28.08 -8.04 -1.26
N ALA A 269 29.10 -8.05 -2.13
CA ALA A 269 29.09 -7.31 -3.39
C ALA A 269 27.92 -7.76 -4.30
N ALA A 270 27.67 -9.06 -4.42
CA ALA A 270 26.57 -9.59 -5.21
C ALA A 270 25.18 -9.13 -4.69
N LEU A 271 24.99 -9.06 -3.37
CA LEU A 271 23.76 -8.55 -2.75
C LEU A 271 23.57 -7.05 -3.00
N ILE A 272 24.65 -6.26 -2.93
CA ILE A 272 24.64 -4.83 -3.27
C ILE A 272 24.26 -4.65 -4.75
N VAL A 273 24.96 -5.34 -5.65
CA VAL A 273 24.69 -5.32 -7.10
C VAL A 273 23.24 -5.68 -7.38
N ASN A 274 22.71 -6.74 -6.76
CA ASN A 274 21.32 -7.15 -6.93
C ASN A 274 20.31 -6.04 -6.61
N GLN A 275 20.49 -5.33 -5.49
CA GLN A 275 19.60 -4.22 -5.13
C GLN A 275 19.76 -3.02 -6.06
N VAL A 276 20.98 -2.70 -6.49
CA VAL A 276 21.25 -1.64 -7.47
C VAL A 276 20.57 -1.94 -8.80
N MET A 277 20.72 -3.16 -9.31
CA MET A 277 20.07 -3.62 -10.54
C MET A 277 18.55 -3.52 -10.43
N ALA A 278 17.98 -3.86 -9.27
CA ALA A 278 16.55 -3.76 -9.06
C ALA A 278 16.03 -2.31 -9.00
N ILE A 279 16.82 -1.39 -8.46
CA ILE A 279 16.50 0.06 -8.45
C ILE A 279 16.63 0.65 -9.85
N VAL A 280 17.80 0.48 -10.48
CA VAL A 280 18.18 1.13 -11.74
C VAL A 280 17.44 0.50 -12.92
N GLY A 281 17.46 -0.84 -13.02
CA GLY A 281 16.78 -1.60 -14.05
C GLY A 281 15.26 -1.69 -13.86
N ARG A 282 14.75 -1.27 -12.70
CA ARG A 282 13.33 -1.31 -12.34
C ARG A 282 12.72 -2.70 -12.57
N VAL A 283 13.42 -3.74 -12.10
CA VAL A 283 13.04 -5.15 -12.25
C VAL A 283 13.52 -5.96 -11.05
N GLY A 284 12.71 -6.88 -10.54
CA GLY A 284 12.98 -7.62 -9.32
C GLY A 284 12.50 -6.89 -8.06
N SER A 285 13.02 -7.31 -6.90
CA SER A 285 12.61 -6.82 -5.58
C SER A 285 13.61 -5.86 -4.97
N THR A 286 13.13 -4.68 -4.57
CA THR A 286 13.93 -3.63 -3.92
C THR A 286 13.57 -3.51 -2.44
N SER A 287 14.17 -4.34 -1.58
CA SER A 287 13.89 -4.33 -0.13
C SER A 287 14.41 -3.07 0.56
N VAL A 288 15.50 -2.49 0.04
CA VAL A 288 16.13 -1.27 0.56
C VAL A 288 15.25 -0.01 0.46
N LEU A 289 14.17 -0.05 -0.33
CA LEU A 289 13.18 1.06 -0.36
C LEU A 289 12.28 1.08 0.88
N ARG A 290 12.24 -0.01 1.66
CA ARG A 290 11.42 -0.13 2.88
C ARG A 290 12.19 0.20 4.16
N GLY A 291 13.52 0.30 4.08
CA GLY A 291 14.38 0.50 5.23
C GLY A 291 15.79 -0.05 5.02
N LEU A 292 16.56 -0.09 6.10
CA LEU A 292 17.86 -0.75 6.16
C LEU A 292 17.68 -2.27 6.15
N VAL A 293 18.38 -2.96 5.27
CA VAL A 293 18.36 -4.42 5.16
C VAL A 293 19.62 -4.98 5.78
N ARG A 294 19.49 -5.64 6.93
CA ARG A 294 20.59 -6.34 7.60
C ARG A 294 20.59 -7.80 7.20
N ASN A 295 21.70 -8.25 6.60
CA ASN A 295 21.92 -9.62 6.19
C ASN A 295 23.04 -10.22 7.03
N ASP A 296 22.73 -11.26 7.79
CA ASP A 296 23.74 -12.14 8.37
C ASP A 296 24.08 -13.21 7.33
N LEU A 297 25.30 -13.13 6.78
CA LEU A 297 25.76 -13.99 5.70
C LEU A 297 26.17 -15.38 6.18
N GLU A 298 26.30 -15.58 7.49
CA GLU A 298 26.62 -16.88 8.08
C GLU A 298 25.33 -17.67 8.37
N THR A 299 24.33 -17.01 8.95
CA THR A 299 23.03 -17.64 9.25
C THR A 299 22.01 -17.51 8.12
N TRP A 300 22.32 -16.74 7.07
CA TRP A 300 21.41 -16.38 5.98
C TRP A 300 20.13 -15.70 6.45
N ARG A 301 20.18 -15.04 7.60
CA ARG A 301 19.05 -14.30 8.16
C ARG A 301 19.04 -12.87 7.62
N GLN A 302 17.91 -12.49 7.01
CA GLN A 302 17.63 -11.11 6.62
C GLN A 302 16.64 -10.47 7.58
N THR A 303 16.94 -9.25 8.04
CA THR A 303 16.04 -8.41 8.85
C THR A 303 15.93 -7.03 8.21
N ILE A 304 14.71 -6.49 8.14
CA ILE A 304 14.47 -5.13 7.62
C ILE A 304 14.16 -4.21 8.79
N HIS A 305 14.94 -3.15 8.91
CA HIS A 305 14.78 -2.09 9.90
C HIS A 305 14.21 -0.85 9.21
N VAL A 306 12.97 -0.50 9.55
CA VAL A 306 12.37 0.76 9.10
C VAL A 306 13.10 1.90 9.80
N LEU A 307 13.64 2.84 9.02
CA LEU A 307 14.29 4.03 9.54
C LEU A 307 13.36 5.22 9.31
N ALA A 308 13.18 6.05 10.32
CA ALA A 308 12.25 7.17 10.29
C ALA A 308 12.94 8.50 10.60
N PRO A 309 12.41 9.63 10.10
CA PRO A 309 12.97 10.95 10.41
C PRO A 309 13.02 11.17 11.92
N ILE A 310 14.07 11.83 12.40
CA ILE A 310 14.26 12.09 13.82
C ILE A 310 13.87 13.54 14.09
N PRO A 311 12.73 13.81 14.76
CA PRO A 311 12.31 15.18 14.99
C PRO A 311 13.21 15.86 16.03
N ASP A 312 13.46 17.16 15.85
CA ASP A 312 14.24 17.98 16.81
C ASP A 312 13.61 17.99 18.21
N ARG A 313 12.29 17.81 18.28
CA ARG A 313 11.51 17.75 19.52
C ARG A 313 10.45 16.66 19.40
N ALA A 314 10.32 15.87 20.46
CA ALA A 314 9.20 14.96 20.67
C ALA A 314 8.40 15.43 21.89
N ASP A 315 7.07 15.29 21.83
CA ASP A 315 6.22 15.57 22.98
C ASP A 315 6.55 14.59 24.12
N GLY A 316 6.65 15.10 25.36
CA GLY A 316 7.10 14.32 26.52
C GLY A 316 6.22 13.13 26.91
N GLY A 317 5.02 13.00 26.32
CA GLY A 317 4.13 11.85 26.48
C GLY A 317 4.21 10.80 25.37
N SER A 318 5.06 10.99 24.35
CA SER A 318 5.18 10.08 23.22
C SER A 318 5.97 8.84 23.59
N ALA A 319 5.47 7.65 23.23
CA ALA A 319 6.29 6.45 23.22
C ALA A 319 7.34 6.55 22.09
N LEU A 320 8.59 6.22 22.40
CA LEU A 320 9.74 6.37 21.50
C LEU A 320 10.37 5.01 21.16
N THR A 321 10.95 4.89 19.97
CA THR A 321 11.88 3.81 19.61
C THR A 321 13.18 3.93 20.41
N PRO A 322 14.05 2.89 20.42
CA PRO A 322 15.39 3.00 21.02
C PRO A 322 16.24 4.14 20.47
N ALA A 323 15.98 4.58 19.23
CA ALA A 323 16.67 5.70 18.60
C ALA A 323 16.03 7.08 18.89
N GLY A 324 14.99 7.13 19.73
CA GLY A 324 14.32 8.37 20.11
C GLY A 324 13.28 8.87 19.10
N VAL A 325 12.82 8.02 18.18
CA VAL A 325 11.77 8.38 17.21
C VAL A 325 10.39 8.11 17.80
N PRO A 326 9.41 9.03 17.73
CA PRO A 326 8.04 8.75 18.14
C PRO A 326 7.45 7.54 17.39
N LEU A 327 6.81 6.61 18.11
CA LEU A 327 6.27 5.37 17.51
C LEU A 327 5.25 5.66 16.40
N ALA A 328 4.43 6.70 16.54
CA ALA A 328 3.49 7.11 15.50
C ALA A 328 4.22 7.52 14.21
N LEU A 329 5.33 8.26 14.31
CA LEU A 329 6.14 8.65 13.16
C LEU A 329 6.87 7.45 12.55
N ALA A 330 7.40 6.55 13.38
CA ALA A 330 8.02 5.30 12.92
C ALA A 330 7.01 4.41 12.16
N PHE A 331 5.79 4.28 12.69
CA PHE A 331 4.69 3.58 12.02
C PHE A 331 4.34 4.24 10.68
N GLU A 332 4.11 5.55 10.68
CA GLU A 332 3.76 6.31 9.46
C GLU A 332 4.83 6.16 8.37
N THR A 333 6.11 6.14 8.76
CA THR A 333 7.22 5.89 7.84
C THR A 333 7.24 4.44 7.34
N SER A 334 6.94 3.46 8.21
CA SER A 334 6.95 2.02 7.85
C SER A 334 5.94 1.64 6.78
N VAL A 335 4.87 2.43 6.65
CA VAL A 335 3.80 2.22 5.68
C VAL A 335 3.79 3.29 4.58
N ALA A 336 4.82 4.13 4.52
CA ALA A 336 4.96 5.14 3.48
C ALA A 336 5.22 4.50 2.11
N PHE A 337 4.65 5.11 1.07
CA PHE A 337 4.97 4.72 -0.30
C PHE A 337 6.40 5.15 -0.65
N PRO A 338 7.09 4.40 -1.53
CA PRO A 338 8.40 4.84 -2.02
C PRO A 338 8.28 6.17 -2.79
N PRO A 339 9.41 6.86 -3.05
CA PRO A 339 9.43 8.05 -3.88
C PRO A 339 8.66 7.82 -5.19
N ARG A 340 7.91 8.83 -5.66
CA ARG A 340 6.99 8.69 -6.81
C ARG A 340 7.66 8.07 -8.06
N LYS A 341 8.92 8.40 -8.32
CA LYS A 341 9.72 7.86 -9.44
C LYS A 341 9.99 6.34 -9.35
N LEU A 342 9.80 5.75 -8.16
CA LEU A 342 10.03 4.34 -7.85
C LEU A 342 8.73 3.55 -7.57
N ILE A 343 7.56 4.17 -7.71
CA ILE A 343 6.26 3.47 -7.61
C ILE A 343 6.12 2.49 -8.78
N ASN A 344 5.65 1.28 -8.49
CA ASN A 344 5.49 0.21 -9.47
C ASN A 344 4.04 0.14 -9.97
N PRO A 345 3.80 0.16 -11.29
CA PRO A 345 2.47 -0.09 -11.85
C PRO A 345 1.87 -1.44 -11.43
N ARG A 346 2.68 -2.47 -11.15
CA ARG A 346 2.23 -3.79 -10.64
C ARG A 346 1.32 -3.65 -9.41
N ASP A 347 1.62 -2.73 -8.49
CA ASP A 347 0.94 -2.63 -7.19
C ASP A 347 -0.55 -2.28 -7.35
N HIS A 348 -0.92 -1.60 -8.45
CA HIS A 348 -2.32 -1.26 -8.77
C HIS A 348 -3.20 -2.49 -9.05
N GLN A 349 -2.63 -3.59 -9.55
CA GLN A 349 -3.41 -4.78 -9.87
C GLN A 349 -4.09 -5.39 -8.62
N VAL A 350 -3.55 -5.15 -7.42
CA VAL A 350 -4.13 -5.67 -6.16
C VAL A 350 -5.59 -5.23 -5.99
N HIS A 351 -6.01 -4.11 -6.56
CA HIS A 351 -7.40 -3.64 -6.52
C HIS A 351 -8.39 -4.59 -7.21
N TYR A 352 -7.92 -5.37 -8.19
CA TYR A 352 -8.73 -6.31 -8.97
C TYR A 352 -8.70 -7.74 -8.41
N LYS A 353 -8.25 -7.95 -7.17
CA LYS A 353 -8.39 -9.27 -6.53
C LYS A 353 -9.87 -9.50 -6.15
N PRO A 354 -10.50 -10.62 -6.54
CA PRO A 354 -11.93 -10.86 -6.28
C PRO A 354 -12.31 -10.85 -4.80
N GLY A 355 -11.40 -11.32 -3.93
CA GLY A 355 -11.57 -11.25 -2.47
C GLY A 355 -11.83 -9.81 -1.99
N ASN A 356 -11.20 -8.81 -2.63
CA ASN A 356 -11.36 -7.41 -2.26
C ASN A 356 -12.75 -6.83 -2.62
N ILE A 357 -13.46 -7.44 -3.57
CA ILE A 357 -14.83 -7.03 -3.92
C ILE A 357 -15.82 -7.56 -2.89
N ALA A 358 -15.66 -8.81 -2.46
CA ALA A 358 -16.53 -9.42 -1.44
C ALA A 358 -16.52 -8.64 -0.13
N LEU A 359 -15.34 -8.17 0.30
CA LEU A 359 -15.17 -7.35 1.51
C LEU A 359 -16.01 -6.06 1.51
N GLN A 360 -16.38 -5.53 0.34
CA GLN A 360 -17.20 -4.30 0.24
C GLN A 360 -18.61 -4.51 0.81
N HIS A 361 -19.12 -5.73 0.78
CA HIS A 361 -20.47 -6.08 1.23
C HIS A 361 -20.55 -6.43 2.71
N GLU A 362 -19.42 -6.69 3.36
CA GLU A 362 -19.35 -6.95 4.79
C GLU A 362 -19.80 -5.73 5.62
N SER A 363 -20.44 -5.99 6.76
CA SER A 363 -20.96 -4.98 7.68
C SER A 363 -21.09 -5.59 9.07
N LYS A 364 -20.77 -4.83 10.12
CA LYS A 364 -21.05 -5.24 11.51
C LYS A 364 -22.55 -5.35 11.73
N ARG A 365 -22.95 -6.34 12.52
CA ARG A 365 -24.33 -6.62 12.90
C ARG A 365 -24.36 -7.20 14.31
N TRP A 366 -25.50 -7.06 14.97
CA TRP A 366 -25.78 -7.60 16.29
C TRP A 366 -27.06 -8.44 16.22
N PRO A 367 -26.98 -9.70 15.73
CA PRO A 367 -28.16 -10.50 15.42
C PRO A 367 -29.12 -10.75 16.60
N SER A 368 -28.60 -10.71 17.82
CA SER A 368 -29.36 -10.94 19.05
C SER A 368 -29.87 -9.65 19.70
N ALA A 369 -29.46 -8.48 19.21
CA ALA A 369 -29.85 -7.20 19.78
C ALA A 369 -31.26 -6.79 19.34
N ARG A 370 -31.98 -6.09 20.22
CA ARG A 370 -33.20 -5.37 19.83
C ARG A 370 -32.80 -4.26 18.85
N THR A 371 -33.47 -4.20 17.69
CA THR A 371 -33.23 -3.15 16.68
C THR A 371 -34.39 -2.18 16.56
N ILE A 372 -34.07 -0.97 16.11
CA ILE A 372 -35.04 0.03 15.64
C ILE A 372 -34.68 0.43 14.22
N ALA A 373 -35.65 0.39 13.31
CA ALA A 373 -35.46 0.88 11.95
C ALA A 373 -35.26 2.40 11.98
N LEU A 374 -34.30 2.89 11.20
CA LEU A 374 -34.15 4.33 10.97
C LEU A 374 -35.03 4.75 9.79
N PRO A 375 -35.48 6.02 9.74
CA PRO A 375 -36.16 6.56 8.56
C PRO A 375 -35.32 6.36 7.28
N ASP A 376 -35.96 5.87 6.21
CA ASP A 376 -35.29 5.56 4.93
C ASP A 376 -34.53 6.76 4.34
N GLU A 377 -35.06 7.96 4.58
CA GLU A 377 -34.41 9.21 4.26
C GLU A 377 -34.22 10.03 5.54
N GLY A 378 -32.96 10.30 5.90
CA GLY A 378 -32.64 11.30 6.91
C GLY A 378 -33.08 12.70 6.48
N ILE A 379 -33.07 13.63 7.44
CA ILE A 379 -33.26 15.06 7.15
C ILE A 379 -32.17 15.49 6.17
N SER A 380 -32.59 15.93 4.99
CA SER A 380 -31.65 16.41 3.99
C SER A 380 -30.97 17.69 4.51
N PRO A 381 -29.63 17.76 4.46
CA PRO A 381 -28.93 18.97 4.84
C PRO A 381 -29.44 20.11 3.97
N GLN A 382 -29.61 21.30 4.56
CA GLN A 382 -29.78 22.50 3.73
C GLN A 382 -28.58 22.57 2.77
N GLY A 383 -28.83 22.97 1.51
CA GLY A 383 -27.84 22.95 0.42
C GLY A 383 -26.47 23.54 0.82
N PRO A 384 -25.40 23.29 0.04
CA PRO A 384 -24.00 23.47 0.47
C PRO A 384 -23.84 24.78 1.23
N LEU A 385 -23.47 24.71 2.54
CA LEU A 385 -23.41 25.81 3.51
C LEU A 385 -23.41 27.19 2.84
N GLY A 386 -24.61 27.64 2.45
CA GLY A 386 -24.77 28.96 1.91
C GLY A 386 -24.59 29.95 3.04
N ILE A 387 -24.45 31.23 2.71
CA ILE A 387 -24.47 32.32 3.69
C ILE A 387 -25.88 32.48 4.32
N ALA A 388 -26.82 31.58 4.01
CA ALA A 388 -28.15 31.60 4.56
C ALA A 388 -28.11 31.20 6.05
N PRO A 389 -28.83 31.91 6.93
CA PRO A 389 -28.88 31.57 8.34
C PRO A 389 -29.52 30.20 8.54
N VAL A 390 -28.76 29.27 9.11
CA VAL A 390 -29.30 27.97 9.56
C VAL A 390 -30.02 28.21 10.88
N ARG A 391 -31.28 27.77 10.97
CA ARG A 391 -32.05 27.84 12.21
C ARG A 391 -31.40 26.90 13.25
N PRO A 392 -31.01 27.41 14.44
CA PRO A 392 -30.50 26.56 15.52
C PRO A 392 -31.54 25.50 15.93
N ALA A 393 -31.07 24.28 16.18
CA ALA A 393 -31.91 23.21 16.70
C ALA A 393 -31.86 23.21 18.23
N GLU A 394 -33.03 23.31 18.86
CA GLU A 394 -33.21 23.34 20.32
C GLU A 394 -33.00 21.97 20.97
N TYR A 395 -33.21 20.88 20.21
CA TYR A 395 -33.03 19.50 20.67
C TYR A 395 -32.35 18.65 19.58
N VAL A 396 -31.69 17.56 20.00
CA VAL A 396 -31.25 16.51 19.08
C VAL A 396 -32.37 15.49 18.94
N GLU A 397 -32.67 15.09 17.70
CA GLU A 397 -33.77 14.19 17.37
C GLU A 397 -33.23 12.95 16.65
N LEU A 398 -33.98 11.85 16.66
CA LEU A 398 -33.61 10.63 15.93
C LEU A 398 -33.39 10.90 14.42
N GLY A 399 -34.15 11.82 13.82
CA GLY A 399 -33.94 12.23 12.42
C GLY A 399 -32.59 12.91 12.17
N HIS A 400 -32.11 13.70 13.13
CA HIS A 400 -30.76 14.29 13.09
C HIS A 400 -29.69 13.19 13.11
N LEU A 401 -29.77 12.27 14.08
CA LEU A 401 -28.82 11.14 14.17
C LEU A 401 -28.84 10.28 12.90
N THR A 402 -30.02 9.96 12.37
CA THR A 402 -30.19 9.19 11.13
C THR A 402 -29.40 9.82 9.98
N SER A 403 -29.51 11.13 9.83
CA SER A 403 -28.83 11.89 8.77
C SER A 403 -27.30 11.80 8.89
N LEU A 404 -26.78 11.92 10.12
CA LEU A 404 -25.35 11.80 10.39
C LEU A 404 -24.84 10.37 10.13
N LEU A 405 -25.53 9.35 10.65
CA LEU A 405 -25.14 7.95 10.49
C LEU A 405 -25.18 7.51 9.02
N LEU A 406 -26.24 7.90 8.29
CA LEU A 406 -26.40 7.61 6.87
C LEU A 406 -25.28 8.24 6.04
N ARG A 407 -24.96 9.52 6.28
CA ARG A 407 -23.92 10.23 5.53
C ARG A 407 -22.51 9.79 5.92
N GLY A 408 -22.25 9.54 7.21
CA GLY A 408 -20.94 9.14 7.71
C GLY A 408 -20.52 7.71 7.36
N ALA A 409 -21.43 6.74 7.38
CA ALA A 409 -21.09 5.32 7.12
C ALA A 409 -22.16 4.51 6.38
N GLY A 410 -23.33 5.09 6.11
CA GLY A 410 -24.43 4.41 5.44
C GLY A 410 -24.20 4.12 3.95
N ARG A 411 -25.00 3.21 3.43
CA ARG A 411 -25.01 2.85 2.00
C ARG A 411 -26.00 3.75 1.25
N ARG A 412 -25.71 4.03 -0.01
CA ARG A 412 -26.64 4.68 -0.92
C ARG A 412 -27.41 3.59 -1.67
N GLU A 413 -28.73 3.67 -1.68
CA GLU A 413 -29.53 2.81 -2.53
C GLU A 413 -29.29 3.17 -4.00
N ASP A 414 -29.10 2.15 -4.84
CA ASP A 414 -28.98 2.29 -6.29
C ASP A 414 -30.16 1.54 -6.93
N PRO A 415 -30.97 2.19 -7.78
CA PRO A 415 -32.05 1.53 -8.51
C PRO A 415 -31.52 0.52 -9.55
N THR A 416 -30.22 0.51 -9.84
CA THR A 416 -29.56 -0.50 -10.66
C THR A 416 -28.65 -1.40 -9.81
N PRO A 417 -28.50 -2.71 -10.11
CA PRO A 417 -27.57 -3.56 -9.38
C PRO A 417 -26.14 -3.09 -9.63
N ALA A 418 -25.65 -2.20 -8.78
CA ALA A 418 -24.30 -1.67 -8.84
C ALA A 418 -23.29 -2.78 -8.53
N ARG A 419 -22.22 -2.86 -9.33
CA ARG A 419 -21.09 -3.80 -9.15
C ARG A 419 -20.35 -3.60 -7.81
N HIS A 420 -20.51 -2.42 -7.20
CA HIS A 420 -19.87 -2.00 -5.96
C HIS A 420 -20.91 -1.39 -5.03
N VAL A 421 -20.72 -1.58 -3.72
CA VAL A 421 -21.54 -0.94 -2.69
C VAL A 421 -21.38 0.58 -2.80
N GLN A 422 -22.46 1.30 -3.06
CA GLN A 422 -22.45 2.76 -3.09
C GLN A 422 -22.51 3.29 -1.65
N ARG A 423 -21.69 4.30 -1.35
CA ARG A 423 -21.57 4.90 -0.01
C ARG A 423 -21.58 6.42 -0.12
N TRP A 424 -22.04 7.09 0.95
CA TRP A 424 -22.00 8.54 1.04
C TRP A 424 -20.60 9.05 1.39
N ALA A 425 -19.95 8.44 2.38
CA ALA A 425 -18.55 8.67 2.70
C ALA A 425 -17.65 7.72 1.89
N PRO A 426 -16.65 8.23 1.14
CA PRO A 426 -15.65 7.37 0.51
C PRO A 426 -14.78 6.69 1.58
N THR A 427 -14.31 5.48 1.28
CA THR A 427 -13.42 4.70 2.16
C THR A 427 -12.31 4.05 1.34
N GLY A 428 -11.18 3.74 1.97
CA GLY A 428 -10.05 3.06 1.36
C GLY A 428 -10.48 1.78 0.64
N GLY A 429 -10.40 1.79 -0.70
CA GLY A 429 -10.79 0.64 -1.52
C GLY A 429 -12.27 0.26 -1.44
N ASN A 430 -13.14 1.18 -1.00
CA ASN A 430 -14.58 1.01 -0.78
C ASN A 430 -14.96 -0.09 0.23
N LEU A 431 -14.10 -0.36 1.21
CA LEU A 431 -14.28 -1.48 2.15
C LEU A 431 -15.27 -1.19 3.29
N GLY A 432 -15.74 0.05 3.45
CA GLY A 432 -16.64 0.42 4.54
C GLY A 432 -15.99 0.21 5.90
N SER A 433 -14.80 0.78 6.06
CA SER A 433 -13.96 0.72 7.25
C SER A 433 -14.61 1.33 8.49
N VAL A 434 -15.34 2.44 8.31
CA VAL A 434 -15.99 3.16 9.43
C VAL A 434 -17.21 2.40 9.93
N GLN A 435 -17.20 2.09 11.22
CA GLN A 435 -18.32 1.57 12.01
C GLN A 435 -18.74 2.65 13.01
N LEU A 436 -20.04 2.81 13.22
CA LEU A 436 -20.58 3.88 14.06
C LEU A 436 -21.35 3.29 15.25
N HIS A 437 -21.10 3.86 16.42
CA HIS A 437 -21.85 3.63 17.63
C HIS A 437 -22.39 4.97 18.14
N ALA A 438 -23.60 4.99 18.66
CA ALA A 438 -24.22 6.17 19.27
C ALA A 438 -24.44 5.92 20.76
N ILE A 439 -23.92 6.81 21.59
CA ILE A 439 -24.23 6.90 23.02
C ILE A 439 -25.25 8.04 23.14
N ALA A 440 -26.52 7.69 23.34
CA ALA A 440 -27.62 8.64 23.44
C ALA A 440 -27.89 8.97 24.92
N ALA A 441 -27.83 10.24 25.29
CA ALA A 441 -28.19 10.73 26.61
C ALA A 441 -29.55 11.41 26.59
N ASP A 442 -29.75 12.37 25.68
CA ASP A 442 -30.97 13.16 25.54
C ASP A 442 -31.30 13.38 24.06
N VAL A 443 -31.80 12.33 23.41
CA VAL A 443 -32.17 12.36 21.98
C VAL A 443 -33.66 12.09 21.85
N ALA A 444 -34.40 13.08 21.36
CA ALA A 444 -35.83 12.94 21.15
C ALA A 444 -36.15 11.81 20.16
N GLY A 445 -36.98 10.86 20.59
CA GLY A 445 -37.35 9.68 19.80
C GLY A 445 -36.39 8.50 19.91
N LEU A 446 -35.35 8.57 20.76
CA LEU A 446 -34.43 7.48 21.02
C LEU A 446 -34.23 7.28 22.53
N GLU A 447 -34.39 6.05 23.01
CA GLU A 447 -34.15 5.73 24.42
C GLU A 447 -32.65 5.90 24.76
N ALA A 448 -32.37 6.52 25.89
CA ALA A 448 -31.00 6.71 26.39
C ALA A 448 -30.27 5.36 26.50
N GLY A 449 -29.00 5.33 26.13
CA GLY A 449 -28.15 4.15 26.13
C GLY A 449 -27.21 4.04 24.93
N THR A 450 -26.62 2.85 24.76
CA THR A 450 -25.64 2.58 23.72
C THR A 450 -26.23 1.81 22.54
N TRP A 451 -25.93 2.27 21.33
CA TRP A 451 -26.49 1.77 20.10
C TRP A 451 -25.41 1.55 19.05
N GLY A 452 -25.46 0.42 18.33
CA GLY A 452 -24.63 0.13 17.18
C GLY A 452 -25.37 0.38 15.87
N TYR A 453 -24.73 1.05 14.90
CA TYR A 453 -25.34 1.31 13.60
C TYR A 453 -25.06 0.20 12.59
N GLU A 454 -26.12 -0.49 12.16
CA GLU A 454 -26.05 -1.52 11.13
C GLU A 454 -26.20 -0.91 9.74
N SER A 455 -25.08 -0.44 9.16
CA SER A 455 -25.06 0.29 7.88
C SER A 455 -25.68 -0.44 6.68
N ALA A 456 -25.73 -1.77 6.71
CA ALA A 456 -26.32 -2.57 5.64
C ALA A 456 -27.85 -2.65 5.70
N ALA A 457 -28.42 -2.61 6.90
CA ALA A 457 -29.85 -2.71 7.15
C ALA A 457 -30.48 -1.35 7.52
N HIS A 458 -29.65 -0.31 7.62
CA HIS A 458 -30.04 1.05 8.03
C HIS A 458 -30.89 1.07 9.32
N GLN A 459 -30.35 0.48 10.38
CA GLN A 459 -31.02 0.37 11.68
C GLN A 459 -30.04 0.57 12.84
N LEU A 460 -30.55 0.87 14.03
CA LEU A 460 -29.78 0.91 15.28
C LEU A 460 -30.06 -0.37 16.10
N ALA A 461 -29.00 -1.02 16.56
CA ALA A 461 -29.04 -2.17 17.45
C ALA A 461 -28.68 -1.76 18.88
N ARG A 462 -29.49 -2.12 19.87
CA ARG A 462 -29.21 -1.84 21.29
C ARG A 462 -28.05 -2.72 21.78
N LEU A 463 -26.99 -2.13 22.33
CA LEU A 463 -25.79 -2.88 22.75
C LEU A 463 -25.80 -3.28 24.22
N SER A 464 -26.32 -2.40 25.09
CA SER A 464 -26.46 -2.68 26.52
C SER A 464 -27.82 -2.21 27.02
N ASP A 465 -28.44 -3.04 27.86
CA ASP A 465 -29.65 -2.71 28.62
C ASP A 465 -29.32 -2.08 29.98
N ALA A 466 -28.03 -2.03 30.37
CA ALA A 466 -27.62 -1.35 31.59
C ALA A 466 -27.91 0.15 31.44
N ALA A 467 -28.76 0.67 32.33
CA ALA A 467 -29.03 2.10 32.49
C ALA A 467 -27.83 2.85 33.12
N ASP A 468 -26.60 2.45 32.77
CA ASP A 468 -25.40 3.22 33.07
C ASP A 468 -25.39 4.40 32.11
N VAL A 469 -26.22 5.39 32.44
CA VAL A 469 -26.25 6.71 31.83
C VAL A 469 -24.90 7.34 32.12
N MET A 470 -23.93 7.08 31.26
CA MET A 470 -22.63 7.73 31.34
C MET A 470 -22.83 9.22 31.12
N ASP A 471 -22.28 10.03 32.02
CA ASP A 471 -22.24 11.47 31.84
C ASP A 471 -21.34 11.77 30.64
N LEU A 472 -21.94 12.17 29.52
CA LEU A 472 -21.20 12.54 28.31
C LEU A 472 -20.26 13.73 28.56
N GLY A 473 -20.46 14.48 29.65
CA GLY A 473 -19.54 15.50 30.13
C GLY A 473 -18.15 14.96 30.51
N GLU A 474 -18.02 13.69 30.89
CA GLU A 474 -16.72 13.07 31.19
C GLU A 474 -15.80 12.98 29.95
N PHE A 475 -16.40 12.88 28.75
CA PHE A 475 -15.66 12.93 27.49
C PHE A 475 -15.22 14.35 27.11
N ASP A 476 -15.84 15.38 27.68
CA ASP A 476 -15.63 16.78 27.30
C ASP A 476 -14.68 17.53 28.26
N ARG A 477 -13.45 17.01 28.42
CA ARG A 477 -12.44 17.61 29.34
C ARG A 477 -12.05 19.05 29.02
N LEU A 478 -12.36 19.54 27.82
CA LEU A 478 -12.03 20.88 27.31
C LEU A 478 -13.24 21.82 27.20
N GLY A 479 -14.38 21.46 27.81
CA GLY A 479 -15.52 22.36 28.09
C GLY A 479 -16.24 22.94 26.87
N GLY A 480 -17.45 22.47 26.60
CA GLY A 480 -18.45 23.15 25.77
C GLY A 480 -19.58 23.68 26.64
N GLU A 481 -20.26 24.74 26.21
CA GLU A 481 -21.49 25.19 26.88
C GLU A 481 -22.60 24.15 26.64
N GLY A 482 -23.20 23.65 27.72
CA GLY A 482 -24.28 22.65 27.70
C GLY A 482 -23.82 21.19 27.62
N ALA A 483 -24.61 20.30 28.21
CA ALA A 483 -24.37 18.85 28.17
C ALA A 483 -24.57 18.31 26.74
N PRO A 484 -23.69 17.43 26.24
CA PRO A 484 -23.93 16.71 24.99
C PRO A 484 -25.22 15.89 25.06
N ALA A 485 -26.04 15.96 24.02
CA ALA A 485 -27.22 15.11 23.86
C ALA A 485 -26.85 13.70 23.40
N ALA A 486 -25.77 13.57 22.61
CA ALA A 486 -25.24 12.30 22.16
C ALA A 486 -23.74 12.36 21.87
N ALA A 487 -23.08 11.20 21.88
CA ALA A 487 -21.76 10.99 21.31
C ALA A 487 -21.82 9.92 20.21
N ILE A 488 -21.23 10.22 19.05
CA ILE A 488 -21.00 9.23 17.99
C ILE A 488 -19.55 8.76 18.11
N VAL A 489 -19.36 7.49 18.42
CA VAL A 489 -18.05 6.84 18.49
C VAL A 489 -17.81 6.10 17.18
N LEU A 490 -16.72 6.44 16.50
CA LEU A 490 -16.28 5.81 15.27
C LEU A 490 -15.26 4.73 15.61
N THR A 491 -15.48 3.53 15.11
CA THR A 491 -14.51 2.44 15.17
C THR A 491 -14.09 2.02 13.76
N GLY A 492 -12.88 1.48 13.65
CA GLY A 492 -12.33 1.01 12.38
C GLY A 492 -12.45 -0.50 12.24
N ALA A 493 -13.00 -0.99 11.13
CA ALA A 493 -13.02 -2.42 10.80
C ALA A 493 -11.62 -2.92 10.38
N LEU A 494 -10.64 -2.86 11.29
CA LEU A 494 -9.22 -2.99 11.00
C LEU A 494 -8.89 -4.34 10.36
N ALA A 495 -9.42 -5.45 10.90
CA ALA A 495 -9.19 -6.78 10.33
C ALA A 495 -9.65 -6.88 8.85
N ARG A 496 -10.79 -6.27 8.52
CA ARG A 496 -11.33 -6.24 7.16
C ARG A 496 -10.41 -5.45 6.24
N VAL A 497 -9.97 -4.27 6.66
CA VAL A 497 -9.09 -3.42 5.86
C VAL A 497 -7.69 -4.04 5.73
N ALA A 498 -7.18 -4.66 6.79
CA ALA A 498 -5.88 -5.35 6.84
C ALA A 498 -5.80 -6.55 5.89
N SER A 499 -6.92 -7.22 5.62
CA SER A 499 -6.97 -8.30 4.62
C SER A 499 -6.59 -7.83 3.20
N LYS A 500 -6.72 -6.54 2.90
CA LYS A 500 -6.32 -5.91 1.64
C LYS A 500 -5.04 -5.08 1.75
N TYR A 501 -4.88 -4.34 2.85
CA TYR A 501 -3.85 -3.31 2.99
C TYR A 501 -2.76 -3.63 4.03
N SER A 502 -2.82 -4.80 4.68
CA SER A 502 -1.87 -5.22 5.71
C SER A 502 -1.66 -4.11 6.77
N ALA A 503 -0.43 -3.79 7.15
CA ALA A 503 -0.12 -2.77 8.15
C ALA A 503 -0.62 -1.35 7.79
N PHE A 504 -0.75 -1.02 6.50
CA PHE A 504 -1.29 0.28 6.06
C PHE A 504 -2.77 0.47 6.40
N ALA A 505 -3.48 -0.62 6.77
CA ALA A 505 -4.87 -0.57 7.19
C ALA A 505 -5.09 0.34 8.41
N TRP A 506 -4.16 0.39 9.36
CA TRP A 506 -4.28 1.25 10.54
C TRP A 506 -4.37 2.72 10.14
N ARG A 507 -3.53 3.17 9.19
CA ARG A 507 -3.63 4.53 8.64
C ARG A 507 -4.94 4.76 7.89
N ILE A 508 -5.37 3.79 7.08
CA ILE A 508 -6.62 3.91 6.31
C ILE A 508 -7.83 4.10 7.23
N VAL A 509 -7.99 3.29 8.29
CA VAL A 509 -9.17 3.39 9.15
C VAL A 509 -9.27 4.77 9.82
N HIS A 510 -8.13 5.38 10.19
CA HIS A 510 -8.10 6.73 10.76
C HIS A 510 -8.38 7.82 9.72
N LEU A 511 -7.82 7.70 8.50
CA LEU A 511 -8.12 8.62 7.41
C LEU A 511 -9.61 8.59 7.03
N ASP A 512 -10.18 7.39 6.91
CA ASP A 512 -11.59 7.20 6.59
C ASP A 512 -12.49 7.75 7.71
N ALA A 513 -12.12 7.57 8.99
CA ALA A 513 -12.82 8.18 10.13
C ALA A 513 -12.80 9.71 10.05
N GLY A 514 -11.67 10.32 9.67
CA GLY A 514 -11.57 11.77 9.45
C GLY A 514 -12.54 12.27 8.37
N VAL A 515 -12.66 11.53 7.26
CA VAL A 515 -13.63 11.83 6.19
C VAL A 515 -15.08 11.74 6.71
N ALA A 516 -15.41 10.67 7.44
CA ALA A 516 -16.74 10.48 8.01
C ALA A 516 -17.09 11.57 9.03
N ILE A 517 -16.17 11.95 9.91
CA ILE A 517 -16.33 13.04 10.88
C ILE A 517 -16.55 14.37 10.16
N ALA A 518 -15.78 14.67 9.12
CA ALA A 518 -15.95 15.90 8.35
C ALA A 518 -17.34 15.97 7.71
N GLN A 519 -17.82 14.87 7.13
CA GLN A 519 -19.18 14.79 6.58
C GLN A 519 -20.25 14.93 7.66
N MET A 520 -20.13 14.24 8.80
CA MET A 520 -21.09 14.34 9.90
C MET A 520 -21.12 15.75 10.52
N CYS A 521 -19.96 16.41 10.68
CA CYS A 521 -19.88 17.79 11.12
C CYS A 521 -20.59 18.74 10.15
N HIS A 522 -20.40 18.54 8.85
CA HIS A 522 -21.09 19.35 7.83
C HIS A 522 -22.61 19.17 7.91
N VAL A 523 -23.07 17.93 7.97
CA VAL A 523 -24.50 17.60 8.10
C VAL A 523 -25.08 18.19 9.39
N ALA A 524 -24.46 17.95 10.54
CA ALA A 524 -24.91 18.50 11.82
C ALA A 524 -25.06 20.02 11.80
N ARG A 525 -24.05 20.75 11.30
CA ARG A 525 -24.11 22.22 11.20
C ARG A 525 -25.22 22.69 10.27
N SER A 526 -25.45 22.00 9.15
CA SER A 526 -26.54 22.33 8.21
C SER A 526 -27.94 22.06 8.79
N LEU A 527 -28.01 21.25 9.84
CA LEU A 527 -29.24 20.93 10.58
C LEU A 527 -29.39 21.77 11.86
N GLY A 528 -28.54 22.78 12.07
CA GLY A 528 -28.61 23.67 13.23
C GLY A 528 -28.05 23.07 14.52
N LEU A 529 -27.22 22.02 14.44
CA LEU A 529 -26.56 21.39 15.60
C LEU A 529 -25.13 21.90 15.79
N ALA A 530 -24.61 21.72 17.00
CA ALA A 530 -23.23 22.05 17.37
C ALA A 530 -22.39 20.76 17.52
N PRO A 531 -21.77 20.26 16.43
CA PRO A 531 -20.88 19.10 16.49
C PRO A 531 -19.49 19.50 17.03
N ARG A 532 -18.92 18.68 17.90
CA ARG A 532 -17.54 18.80 18.42
C ARG A 532 -16.78 17.48 18.27
N PRO A 533 -15.90 17.34 17.27
CA PRO A 533 -14.91 16.28 17.25
C PRO A 533 -13.98 16.42 18.46
N LEU A 534 -13.67 15.31 19.13
CA LEU A 534 -12.68 15.28 20.19
C LEU A 534 -11.30 15.00 19.62
N ASP A 535 -10.27 15.52 20.28
CA ASP A 535 -8.85 15.29 19.98
C ASP A 535 -8.23 14.22 20.90
N ARG A 536 -8.89 13.93 22.04
CA ARG A 536 -8.48 12.94 23.03
C ARG A 536 -9.69 12.27 23.66
N TRP A 537 -9.57 10.98 23.97
CA TRP A 537 -10.56 10.18 24.67
C TRP A 537 -9.86 9.04 25.42
N ASP A 538 -10.62 8.24 26.17
CA ASP A 538 -10.13 7.04 26.84
C ASP A 538 -10.58 5.81 26.04
N ASP A 539 -9.66 5.20 25.30
CA ASP A 539 -9.94 4.02 24.46
C ASP A 539 -10.42 2.82 25.30
N LEU A 540 -9.84 2.61 26.48
CA LEU A 540 -10.18 1.47 27.34
C LEU A 540 -11.60 1.61 27.89
N ARG A 541 -11.97 2.82 28.30
CA ARG A 541 -13.33 3.10 28.78
C ARG A 541 -14.37 2.92 27.69
N LEU A 542 -14.08 3.39 26.48
CA LEU A 542 -14.96 3.21 25.33
C LEU A 542 -15.05 1.74 24.90
N ALA A 543 -13.95 1.00 24.98
CA ALA A 543 -13.92 -0.42 24.68
C ALA A 543 -14.77 -1.23 25.66
N GLU A 544 -14.67 -0.94 26.96
CA GLU A 544 -15.51 -1.57 27.99
C GLU A 544 -17.00 -1.26 27.75
N LEU A 545 -17.33 0.00 27.44
CA LEU A 545 -18.70 0.45 27.24
C LEU A 545 -19.38 -0.17 26.01
N LEU A 546 -18.61 -0.33 24.92
CA LEU A 546 -19.12 -0.74 23.61
C LEU A 546 -18.78 -2.21 23.28
N ASP A 547 -18.19 -2.94 24.23
CA ASP A 547 -17.70 -4.32 24.07
C ASP A 547 -16.79 -4.47 22.84
N LEU A 548 -15.73 -3.65 22.79
CA LEU A 548 -14.79 -3.60 21.68
C LEU A 548 -13.49 -4.36 21.99
N GLU A 549 -12.99 -5.08 21.00
CA GLU A 549 -11.64 -5.61 20.98
C GLU A 549 -10.75 -4.66 20.15
N LEU A 550 -9.99 -3.80 20.82
CA LEU A 550 -9.25 -2.70 20.18
C LEU A 550 -8.20 -3.14 19.16
N ASP A 551 -7.69 -4.37 19.27
CA ASP A 551 -6.73 -4.95 18.31
C ASP A 551 -7.35 -5.26 16.94
N ILE A 552 -8.67 -5.41 16.87
CA ILE A 552 -9.41 -5.69 15.62
C ILE A 552 -10.37 -4.57 15.24
N GLU A 553 -10.81 -3.78 16.22
CA GLU A 553 -11.78 -2.70 16.09
C GLU A 553 -11.36 -1.50 16.96
N PRO A 554 -10.28 -0.77 16.58
CA PRO A 554 -9.84 0.40 17.32
C PRO A 554 -10.86 1.52 17.26
N VAL A 555 -10.93 2.32 18.32
CA VAL A 555 -11.63 3.62 18.29
C VAL A 555 -10.81 4.57 17.43
N THR A 556 -11.46 5.18 16.44
CA THR A 556 -10.82 6.03 15.43
C THR A 556 -11.29 7.49 15.51
N GLY A 557 -12.31 7.76 16.32
CA GLY A 557 -12.77 9.12 16.59
C GLY A 557 -14.02 9.17 17.46
N VAL A 558 -14.24 10.33 18.07
CA VAL A 558 -15.42 10.61 18.88
C VAL A 558 -15.98 11.98 18.48
N LEU A 559 -17.27 12.04 18.22
CA LEU A 559 -18.00 13.24 17.84
C LEU A 559 -19.12 13.51 18.85
N LEU A 560 -18.99 14.58 19.63
CA LEU A 560 -20.06 15.03 20.51
C LEU A 560 -21.08 15.86 19.71
N LEU A 561 -22.36 15.69 20.04
CA LEU A 561 -23.47 16.42 19.44
C LEU A 561 -24.24 17.18 20.51
N ARG A 562 -24.45 18.46 20.26
CA ARG A 562 -25.26 19.35 21.09
C ARG A 562 -26.34 20.04 20.27
N PRO A 563 -27.47 20.38 20.90
CA PRO A 563 -28.31 21.47 20.41
C PRO A 563 -27.47 22.75 20.22
N SER A 564 -27.85 23.59 19.26
CA SER A 564 -27.25 24.91 19.13
C SER A 564 -28.13 25.90 19.89
N ALA A 565 -27.69 26.39 21.05
CA ALA A 565 -28.38 27.48 21.73
C ALA A 565 -28.22 28.79 20.94
N GLU A 566 -29.28 29.60 20.86
CA GLU A 566 -29.13 31.00 20.45
C GLU A 566 -28.27 31.71 21.50
N LYS A 567 -27.20 32.37 21.06
CA LYS A 567 -26.55 33.36 21.93
C LYS A 567 -27.52 34.54 22.05
N GLU A 568 -28.22 34.63 23.17
CA GLU A 568 -28.86 35.89 23.56
C GLU A 568 -27.75 36.96 23.64
N SER A 569 -27.76 37.87 22.68
CA SER A 569 -26.80 38.97 22.52
C SER A 569 -27.09 40.14 23.44
#